data_AF-A0A352F6E0-F1
#
_entry.id   AF-A0A352F6E0-F1
#
_cell.length_a   1.000
_cell.length_b   1.000
_cell.length_c   1.000
_cell.angle_alpha   90.00
_cell.angle_beta   90.00
_cell.angle_gamma   90.00
#
_symmetry.space_group_name_H-M   'P 1'
#
loop_
_entity.id
_entity.type
_entity.pdbx_description
1 polymer ?
#
loop_
_entity_poly.entity_id
_entity_poly.type
_entity_poly.pdbx_seq_one_letter_code
_entity_poly.pdbx_strand_id
1 'polypeptide(L)'
;MTHEPDIAAHAKRIIRLKDGLIVSDEPTARGERDSAGGGVAVKAARTRSELQVDLSHPEMSFAEFREFSASALRALGANKLRSALSMLGILIGV
;
A
#
# COMPACT_ATOMS: atom_id res chain seq x y z
N MET A 1 5.55 -5.44 11.05
CA MET A 1 5.28 -5.57 12.50
C MET A 1 5.44 -7.04 12.84
N THR A 2 6.21 -7.36 13.87
CA THR A 2 6.45 -8.74 14.34
C THR A 2 6.58 -8.71 15.86
N HIS A 3 6.20 -9.80 16.51
CA HIS A 3 6.41 -9.99 17.95
C HIS A 3 7.72 -10.74 18.25
N GLU A 4 8.32 -11.38 17.24
CA GLU A 4 9.53 -12.18 17.39
C GLU A 4 10.80 -11.32 17.26
N PRO A 5 11.72 -11.36 18.24
CA PRO A 5 12.94 -10.54 18.24
C PRO A 5 13.92 -10.94 17.14
N ASP A 6 14.00 -12.23 16.82
CA ASP A 6 14.89 -12.76 15.79
C ASP A 6 14.54 -12.20 14.41
N ILE A 7 13.24 -12.11 14.11
CA ILE A 7 12.75 -11.51 12.87
C ILE A 7 13.02 -10.01 12.85
N ALA A 8 12.86 -9.33 13.99
CA ALA A 8 13.11 -7.89 14.11
C ALA A 8 14.58 -7.52 13.87
N ALA A 9 15.52 -8.39 14.25
CA ALA A 9 16.97 -8.18 14.06
C ALA A 9 17.39 -8.03 12.58
N HIS A 10 16.57 -8.51 11.63
CA HIS A 10 16.83 -8.36 10.20
C HIS A 10 16.48 -6.98 9.63
N ALA A 11 15.68 -6.19 10.35
CA ALA A 11 15.35 -4.81 9.98
C ALA A 11 16.55 -3.88 10.27
N LYS A 12 16.55 -2.68 9.66
CA LYS A 12 17.61 -1.68 9.92
C LYS A 12 17.43 -0.96 11.26
N ARG A 13 16.21 -0.97 11.81
CA ARG A 13 15.83 -0.27 13.04
C ARG A 13 14.69 -1.04 13.69
N ILE A 14 14.71 -1.13 15.02
CA ILE A 14 13.69 -1.81 15.81
C ILE A 14 12.99 -0.75 16.66
N ILE A 15 11.70 -0.55 16.40
CA ILE A 15 10.85 0.35 17.17
C ILE A 15 9.88 -0.53 17.98
N ARG A 16 9.97 -0.45 19.30
CA ARG A 16 9.08 -1.16 20.22
C ARG A 16 7.95 -0.23 20.64
N LEU A 17 6.73 -0.71 20.47
CA LEU A 17 5.52 0.01 20.88
C LEU A 17 4.85 -0.74 22.04
N LYS A 18 4.36 0.01 23.03
CA LYS A 18 3.55 -0.51 24.14
C LYS A 18 2.49 0.52 24.49
N ASP A 19 1.23 0.09 24.57
CA ASP A 19 0.09 0.93 24.93
C ASP A 19 -0.04 2.21 24.06
N GLY A 20 0.27 2.09 22.77
CA GLY A 20 0.26 3.20 21.81
C GLY A 20 1.44 4.17 21.92
N LEU A 21 2.39 3.92 22.83
CA LEU A 21 3.59 4.72 23.02
C LEU A 21 4.84 3.98 22.49
N ILE A 22 5.81 4.74 22.01
CA ILE A 22 7.12 4.20 21.62
C ILE A 22 7.97 4.06 22.88
N VAL A 23 8.38 2.83 23.21
CA VAL A 23 9.16 2.52 24.42
C VAL A 23 10.64 2.30 24.16
N SER A 24 11.03 1.92 22.94
CA SER A 24 12.43 1.79 22.52
C SER A 24 12.51 2.01 21.01
N ASP A 25 13.56 2.69 20.58
CA ASP A 25 13.81 3.00 19.19
C ASP A 25 15.32 2.95 18.91
N GLU A 26 15.79 1.78 18.46
CA GLU A 26 17.20 1.46 18.35
C GLU A 26 17.56 1.07 16.91
N PRO A 27 18.64 1.61 16.33
CA PRO A 27 19.19 1.09 15.08
C PRO A 27 19.75 -0.32 15.34
N THR A 28 19.68 -1.19 14.33
CA THR A 28 20.37 -2.49 14.41
C THR A 28 21.77 -2.36 13.85
N ALA A 29 22.68 -3.27 14.21
CA ALA A 29 24.02 -3.36 13.61
C ALA A 29 23.97 -3.49 12.07
N ARG A 30 22.84 -3.91 11.49
CA ARG A 30 22.61 -3.87 10.04
C ARG A 30 22.31 -2.46 9.54
N GLY A 31 21.48 -1.71 10.24
CA GLY A 31 21.23 -0.30 9.94
C GLY A 31 22.50 0.55 10.05
N GLU A 32 23.33 0.31 11.06
CA GLU A 32 24.61 1.02 11.24
C GLU A 32 25.60 0.73 10.11
N ARG A 33 25.69 -0.53 9.68
CA ARG A 33 26.55 -0.94 8.54
C ARG A 33 26.09 -0.35 7.21
N ASP A 34 24.78 -0.24 6.99
CA ASP A 34 24.21 0.38 5.79
C ASP A 34 24.38 1.91 5.77
N SER A 35 24.52 2.55 6.93
CA SER A 35 24.82 3.99 7.03
C SER A 35 26.31 4.31 6.85
N ALA A 36 27.20 3.38 7.21
CA ALA A 36 28.65 3.56 7.12
C ALA A 36 29.27 3.03 5.82
N GLY A 37 28.67 2.03 5.19
CA GLY A 37 29.09 1.49 3.90
C GLY A 37 28.08 1.86 2.82
N GLY A 38 28.53 2.61 1.80
CA GLY A 38 27.76 2.93 0.59
C GLY A 38 27.39 1.67 -0.21
N GLY A 39 26.48 0.87 0.33
CA GLY A 39 26.00 -0.37 -0.25
C GLY A 39 25.17 -0.06 -1.49
N VAL A 40 25.59 -0.64 -2.61
CA VAL A 40 24.92 -0.61 -3.91
C VAL A 40 23.43 -0.75 -3.70
N ALA A 41 22.71 0.36 -3.89
CA ALA A 41 21.27 0.36 -3.89
C ALA A 41 20.83 -0.51 -5.07
N VAL A 42 20.48 -1.77 -4.79
CA VAL A 42 19.56 -2.50 -5.66
C VAL A 42 18.27 -1.71 -5.59
N LYS A 43 18.16 -0.73 -6.47
CA LYS A 43 16.97 0.05 -6.75
C LYS A 43 16.01 -0.97 -7.37
N ALA A 44 15.41 -1.79 -6.51
CA ALA A 44 14.24 -2.55 -6.84
C ALA A 44 13.34 -1.52 -7.52
N ALA A 45 13.05 -1.77 -8.80
CA ALA A 45 12.08 -1.01 -9.58
C ALA A 45 10.72 -1.22 -8.91
N ARG A 46 10.55 -0.65 -7.73
CA ARG A 46 9.29 -0.50 -7.06
C ARG A 46 8.61 0.54 -7.89
N THR A 47 7.57 0.10 -8.60
CA THR A 47 6.37 0.87 -8.90
C THR A 47 6.32 2.07 -7.98
N ARG A 48 6.81 3.19 -8.49
CA ARG A 48 6.68 4.52 -7.92
C ARG A 48 5.22 4.92 -8.15
N SER A 49 4.29 4.13 -7.61
CA SER A 49 2.97 4.64 -7.27
C SER A 49 3.24 5.36 -5.96
N GLU A 50 3.54 6.64 -6.15
CA GLU A 50 3.87 7.54 -5.08
C GLU A 50 2.69 7.59 -4.12
N LEU A 51 2.93 7.20 -2.87
CA LEU A 51 2.35 7.88 -1.73
C LEU A 51 2.85 9.35 -1.70
N GLN A 52 2.71 10.07 -2.81
CA GLN A 52 2.60 11.51 -2.83
C GLN A 52 1.10 11.74 -2.75
N VAL A 53 0.62 12.06 -1.55
CA VAL A 53 -0.66 12.75 -1.41
C VAL A 53 -0.40 14.17 -1.91
N ASP A 54 -0.26 14.31 -3.23
CA ASP A 54 -0.29 15.59 -3.89
C ASP A 54 -1.75 16.02 -3.90
N LEU A 55 -2.08 17.00 -3.06
CA LEU A 55 -3.39 17.65 -3.00
C LEU A 55 -3.61 18.58 -4.21
N SER A 56 -2.65 18.61 -5.14
CA SER A 56 -2.74 19.36 -6.40
C SER A 56 -3.52 18.55 -7.42
N HIS A 57 -4.75 19.01 -7.69
CA HIS A 57 -5.65 18.64 -8.79
C HIS A 57 -5.24 17.42 -9.64
N PRO A 58 -5.93 16.26 -9.49
CA PRO A 58 -5.63 15.10 -10.31
C PRO A 58 -6.12 15.36 -11.74
N GLU A 59 -5.17 15.62 -12.64
CA GLU A 59 -5.36 15.48 -14.08
C GLU A 59 -5.61 13.99 -14.35
N MET A 60 -6.85 13.53 -14.14
CA MET A 60 -7.25 12.14 -14.35
C MET A 60 -6.86 11.71 -15.75
N SER A 61 -5.82 10.89 -15.85
CA SER A 61 -5.36 10.41 -17.14
C SER A 61 -6.37 9.39 -17.68
N PHE A 62 -6.55 9.38 -19.00
CA PHE A 62 -7.34 8.34 -19.66
C PHE A 62 -6.84 6.92 -19.33
N ALA A 63 -5.56 6.76 -19.00
CA ALA A 63 -4.98 5.51 -18.52
C ALA A 63 -5.55 5.09 -17.14
N GLU A 64 -5.65 6.02 -16.19
CA GLU A 64 -6.22 5.77 -14.86
C GLU A 64 -7.71 5.45 -14.95
N PHE A 65 -8.45 6.17 -15.81
CA PHE A 65 -9.86 5.88 -16.06
C PHE A 65 -10.07 4.44 -16.56
N ARG A 66 -9.20 3.94 -17.45
CA ARG A 66 -9.25 2.55 -17.92
C ARG A 66 -8.96 1.55 -16.81
N GLU A 67 -8.01 1.86 -15.94
CA GLU A 67 -7.69 1.02 -14.79
C GLU A 67 -8.86 0.95 -13.79
N PHE A 68 -9.43 2.10 -13.43
CA PHE A 68 -10.60 2.15 -12.56
C PHE A 68 -11.81 1.44 -13.17
N SER A 69 -12.05 1.62 -14.47
CA SER A 69 -13.13 0.93 -15.18
C SER A 69 -12.93 -0.59 -15.16
N ALA A 70 -11.73 -1.08 -15.43
CA ALA A 70 -11.42 -2.50 -15.37
C ALA A 70 -11.58 -3.06 -13.94
N SER A 71 -11.20 -2.29 -12.92
CA SER A 71 -11.43 -2.65 -11.51
C SER A 71 -12.92 -2.72 -11.17
N ALA A 72 -13.70 -1.72 -11.57
CA ALA A 72 -15.14 -1.67 -11.37
C ALA A 72 -15.86 -2.85 -12.04
N LEU A 73 -15.51 -3.18 -13.29
CA LEU A 73 -16.09 -4.33 -14.00
C LEU A 73 -15.76 -5.66 -13.31
N ARG A 74 -14.54 -5.82 -12.77
CA ARG A 74 -14.20 -7.01 -11.98
C ARG A 74 -15.00 -7.08 -10.69
N ALA A 75 -15.21 -5.95 -10.00
CA ALA A 75 -16.00 -5.89 -8.77
C ALA A 75 -17.49 -6.23 -9.02
N LEU A 76 -18.07 -5.68 -10.10
CA LEU A 76 -19.43 -6.04 -10.54
C LEU A 76 -19.51 -7.53 -10.92
N GLY A 77 -18.50 -8.03 -11.63
CA GLY A 77 -18.40 -9.44 -12.02
C GLY A 77 -18.23 -10.41 -10.84
N ALA A 78 -17.59 -9.98 -9.75
CA ALA A 78 -17.45 -10.78 -8.53
C ALA A 78 -18.79 -10.98 -7.80
N ASN A 79 -19.77 -10.10 -8.05
CA ASN A 79 -21.06 -10.14 -7.38
C ASN A 79 -22.23 -10.00 -8.36
N LYS A 80 -22.30 -10.95 -9.29
CA LYS A 80 -23.23 -10.96 -10.43
C LYS A 80 -24.69 -10.78 -10.02
N LEU A 81 -25.14 -11.49 -8.98
CA LEU A 81 -26.54 -11.45 -8.55
C LEU A 81 -26.91 -10.08 -7.98
N ARG A 82 -26.10 -9.52 -7.08
CA ARG A 82 -26.36 -8.21 -6.49
C ARG A 82 -26.33 -7.12 -7.55
N SER A 83 -25.29 -7.11 -8.39
CA SER A 83 -25.16 -6.10 -9.46
C SER A 83 -26.30 -6.19 -10.47
N ALA A 84 -26.72 -7.40 -10.87
CA ALA A 84 -27.85 -7.59 -11.77
C ALA A 84 -29.17 -7.12 -11.14
N LEU A 85 -29.44 -7.46 -9.88
CA LEU A 85 -30.67 -7.07 -9.21
C LEU A 85 -30.73 -5.56 -8.95
N SER A 86 -29.59 -4.93 -8.59
CA SER A 86 -29.50 -3.47 -8.46
C SER A 86 -29.75 -2.78 -9.79
N MET A 87 -29.14 -3.25 -10.87
CA MET A 87 -29.34 -2.68 -12.22
C MET A 87 -30.77 -2.88 -12.71
N LEU A 88 -31.37 -4.05 -12.45
CA LEU A 88 -32.76 -4.37 -12.78
C LEU A 88 -33.74 -3.50 -11.99
N GLY A 89 -33.50 -3.28 -10.71
CA GLY A 89 -34.33 -2.43 -9.86
C GLY A 89 -34.34 -0.97 -10.32
N ILE A 90 -33.18 -0.44 -10.73
CA ILE A 90 -33.07 0.91 -11.30
C ILE A 90 -33.78 0.98 -12.67
N LEU A 91 -33.63 -0.05 -13.52
CA LEU A 91 -34.22 -0.09 -14.86
C LEU A 91 -35.75 -0.18 -14.86
N ILE A 92 -36.34 -0.89 -13.89
CA ILE A 92 -37.80 -1.03 -13.76
C ILE A 92 -38.41 0.09 -12.90
N GLY A 93 -37.64 0.65 -11.97
CA GLY A 93 -38.11 1.67 -11.03
C GLY A 93 -38.12 3.09 -11.59
N VAL A 94 -37.46 3.33 -12.72
CA VAL A 94 -37.61 4.54 -13.57
C VAL A 94 -38.78 4.33 -14.51
#